data_AF-A0A3D1RIU3-F1
#
_entry.id   AF-A0A3D1RIU3-F1
#
_cell.length_a   1.000
_cell.length_b   1.000
_cell.length_c   1.000
_cell.angle_alpha   90.00
_cell.angle_beta   90.00
_cell.angle_gamma   90.00
#
_symmetry.space_group_name_H-M   'P 1'
#
loop_
_entity.id
_entity.type
_entity.pdbx_description
1 polymer ?
#
loop_
_entity_poly.entity_id
_entity_poly.type
_entity_poly.pdbx_seq_one_letter_code
_entity_poly.pdbx_strand_id
1 'polypeptide(L)'
;MGTYNVPRNLRGETRILVIFTLKSLATTGAGVLIGLLFFYFFSLLKLKGLGIGFIIFFALIGFVIGRFNVPVIAQIPITKKIGGIPLGEIILRYIKFKKNKKIYTYTKEEK
;
A
#
# COMPACT_ATOMS: atom_id res chain seq x y z
N MET A 1 33.14 9.93 -2.98
CA MET A 1 32.42 9.14 -1.96
C MET A 1 30.93 9.40 -2.16
N GLY A 2 30.21 8.48 -2.80
CA GLY A 2 28.80 8.69 -3.12
C GLY A 2 27.97 8.70 -1.84
N THR A 3 27.27 9.80 -1.55
CA THR A 3 26.37 9.92 -0.41
C THR A 3 25.19 8.97 -0.59
N TYR A 4 25.25 7.79 0.04
CA TYR A 4 24.09 6.92 0.15
C TYR A 4 23.11 7.56 1.13
N ASN A 5 21.94 7.98 0.63
CA ASN A 5 20.85 8.46 1.47
C ASN A 5 20.45 7.34 2.44
N VAL A 6 20.90 7.44 3.69
CA VAL A 6 20.38 6.62 4.79
C VAL A 6 18.93 7.01 4.97
N PRO A 7 17.96 6.09 4.75
CA PRO A 7 16.56 6.43 4.90
C PRO A 7 16.32 6.92 6.33
N ARG A 8 15.78 8.14 6.46
CA ARG A 8 15.58 8.89 7.72
C ARG A 8 14.69 8.20 8.77
N ASN A 9 14.14 7.03 8.46
CA ASN A 9 13.19 6.31 9.30
C ASN A 9 13.46 4.80 9.32
N LEU A 10 14.73 4.40 9.51
CA LEU A 10 15.09 2.99 9.76
C LEU A 10 15.33 2.81 11.25
N ARG A 11 14.35 2.25 11.98
CA ARG A 11 14.48 1.87 13.40
C ARG A 11 15.32 0.58 13.55
N GLY A 12 16.51 0.54 12.94
CA GLY A 12 17.42 -0.62 13.00
C GLY A 12 17.03 -1.83 12.15
N GLU A 13 16.14 -1.67 11.17
CA GLU A 13 15.69 -2.77 10.31
C GLU A 13 16.76 -3.19 9.29
N THR A 14 16.90 -4.50 9.06
CA THR A 14 17.76 -5.05 8.00
C THR A 14 17.24 -4.64 6.62
N ARG A 15 18.12 -4.54 5.61
CA ARG A 15 17.78 -4.03 4.26
C ARG A 15 16.57 -4.72 3.61
N ILE A 16 16.33 -5.99 3.92
CA ILE A 16 15.16 -6.76 3.44
C ILE A 16 13.85 -6.31 4.10
N LEU A 17 13.87 -6.03 5.41
CA LEU A 17 12.69 -5.55 6.15
C LEU A 17 12.30 -4.12 5.79
N VAL A 18 13.23 -3.35 5.22
CA VAL A 18 12.93 -2.04 4.60
C VAL A 18 12.05 -2.21 3.34
N ILE A 19 12.17 -3.32 2.63
CA ILE A 19 11.36 -3.63 1.44
C ILE A 19 10.09 -4.38 1.86
N PHE A 20 10.23 -5.33 2.79
CA PHE A 20 9.16 -6.12 3.39
C PHE A 20 8.88 -5.68 4.82
N THR A 21 8.44 -4.43 4.99
CA THR A 21 8.04 -3.93 6.30
C THR A 21 6.83 -4.74 6.79
N LEU A 22 6.67 -4.87 8.11
CA LEU A 22 5.56 -5.62 8.72
C LEU A 22 4.19 -5.18 8.17
N LYS A 23 4.01 -3.88 7.89
CA LYS A 23 2.81 -3.33 7.25
C LYS A 23 2.57 -3.93 5.86
N SER A 24 3.57 -3.93 4.98
CA SER A 24 3.46 -4.50 3.63
C SER A 24 3.29 -6.01 3.65
N LEU A 25 3.91 -6.70 4.61
CA LEU A 25 3.73 -8.14 4.77
C LEU A 25 2.30 -8.48 5.19
N ALA A 26 1.74 -7.73 6.15
CA ALA A 26 0.36 -7.92 6.60
C ALA A 26 -0.65 -7.65 5.48
N THR A 27 -0.50 -6.58 4.70
CA THR A 27 -1.40 -6.28 3.58
C THR A 27 -1.27 -7.27 2.43
N THR A 28 -0.06 -7.80 2.18
CA THR A 28 0.15 -8.88 1.22
C THR A 28 -0.52 -10.17 1.67
N GLY A 29 -0.37 -10.54 2.95
CA GLY A 29 -1.05 -11.69 3.54
C GLY A 29 -2.58 -11.59 3.45
N ALA A 30 -3.14 -10.41 3.70
CA ALA A 30 -4.57 -10.15 3.49
C ALA A 30 -4.98 -10.33 2.01
N GLY A 31 -4.16 -9.84 1.06
CA GLY A 31 -4.37 -10.05 -0.37
C GLY A 31 -4.34 -11.52 -0.78
N VAL A 32 -3.40 -12.30 -0.23
CA VAL A 32 -3.32 -13.76 -0.46
C VAL A 32 -4.55 -14.47 0.08
N LEU A 33 -5.03 -14.13 1.29
CA LEU A 33 -6.25 -14.71 1.85
C LEU A 33 -7.47 -14.47 0.96
N ILE A 34 -7.61 -13.26 0.43
CA ILE A 34 -8.67 -12.93 -0.54
C ILE A 34 -8.50 -13.74 -1.83
N GLY A 35 -7.27 -13.81 -2.36
CA GLY A 35 -6.96 -14.60 -3.54
C GLY A 35 -7.25 -16.09 -3.38
N LEU A 36 -6.99 -16.65 -2.19
CA LEU A 36 -7.31 -18.05 -1.87
C LEU A 36 -8.81 -18.32 -1.85
N LEU A 37 -9.61 -17.35 -1.38
CA LEU A 37 -11.06 -17.44 -1.45
C LEU A 37 -11.53 -17.56 -2.91
N PHE A 38 -11.01 -16.72 -3.81
CA PHE A 38 -11.31 -16.82 -5.23
C PHE A 38 -10.79 -18.13 -5.86
N PHE A 39 -9.59 -18.57 -5.50
CA PHE A 39 -9.05 -19.85 -5.95
C PHE A 39 -9.95 -21.02 -5.56
N TYR A 40 -10.51 -21.02 -4.35
CA TYR A 40 -11.46 -22.03 -3.91
C TYR A 40 -12.68 -22.07 -4.86
N PHE A 41 -13.31 -20.93 -5.14
CA PHE A 41 -14.43 -20.85 -6.10
C PHE A 41 -14.05 -21.33 -7.51
N PHE A 42 -12.90 -20.91 -8.05
CA PHE A 42 -12.47 -21.35 -9.39
C PHE A 42 -12.07 -22.84 -9.43
N SER A 43 -11.63 -23.40 -8.31
CA SER A 43 -11.35 -24.84 -8.18
C SER A 43 -12.62 -25.69 -8.34
N LEU A 44 -13.77 -25.21 -7.85
CA LEU A 44 -15.07 -25.89 -8.09
C LEU A 44 -15.40 -25.96 -9.58
N LEU A 45 -15.01 -24.95 -10.35
CA LEU A 45 -15.22 -24.87 -11.80
C LEU A 45 -14.13 -25.60 -12.62
N LYS A 46 -13.21 -26.34 -11.96
CA LYS A 46 -12.02 -26.98 -12.57
C LYS A 46 -11.05 -26.01 -13.26
N LEU A 47 -11.15 -24.70 -13.03
CA LEU A 47 -10.30 -23.65 -13.60
C LEU A 47 -9.13 -23.30 -12.68
N LYS A 48 -8.36 -24.31 -12.25
CA LYS A 48 -7.29 -24.15 -11.25
C LYS A 48 -6.20 -23.15 -11.68
N GLY A 49 -5.88 -23.10 -12.98
CA GLY A 49 -4.87 -22.18 -13.53
C GLY A 49 -5.27 -20.70 -13.37
N LEU A 50 -6.56 -20.39 -13.57
CA LEU A 50 -7.06 -19.02 -13.41
C LEU A 50 -7.02 -18.57 -11.95
N GLY A 51 -7.38 -19.47 -11.02
CA GLY A 51 -7.37 -19.17 -9.59
C GLY A 51 -5.98 -18.82 -9.06
N ILE A 52 -4.92 -19.47 -9.56
CA ILE A 52 -3.53 -19.14 -9.19
C ILE A 52 -3.16 -17.73 -9.68
N GLY A 53 -3.62 -17.36 -10.88
CA GLY A 53 -3.46 -15.99 -11.39
C GLY A 53 -4.07 -14.95 -10.45
N PHE A 54 -5.25 -15.21 -9.89
CA PHE A 54 -5.88 -14.33 -8.91
C PHE A 54 -5.10 -14.22 -7.59
N ILE A 55 -4.52 -15.31 -7.08
CA ILE A 55 -3.69 -15.26 -5.87
C ILE A 55 -2.51 -14.31 -6.08
N ILE A 56 -1.78 -14.47 -7.19
CA ILE A 56 -0.62 -13.63 -7.52
C ILE A 56 -1.05 -12.17 -7.69
N PHE A 57 -2.16 -11.94 -8.40
CA PHE A 57 -2.69 -10.60 -8.64
C PHE A 57 -3.05 -9.86 -7.35
N PHE A 58 -3.83 -10.49 -6.47
CA PHE A 58 -4.22 -9.88 -5.20
C PHE A 58 -3.04 -9.73 -4.22
N ALA A 59 -2.08 -10.66 -4.23
CA ALA A 59 -0.85 -10.53 -3.45
C ALA A 59 -0.03 -9.30 -3.89
N LEU A 60 0.14 -9.11 -5.20
CA LEU A 60 0.86 -7.94 -5.76
C LEU A 60 0.15 -6.62 -5.39
N ILE A 61 -1.17 -6.56 -5.52
CA ILE A 61 -1.93 -5.37 -5.13
C ILE A 61 -1.78 -5.08 -3.63
N GLY A 62 -1.90 -6.12 -2.78
CA GLY A 62 -1.72 -6.00 -1.34
C GLY A 62 -0.32 -5.49 -0.97
N PHE A 63 0.70 -5.95 -1.69
CA PHE A 63 2.08 -5.47 -1.52
C PHE A 63 2.22 -4.00 -1.95
N VAL A 64 1.67 -3.62 -3.10
CA VAL A 64 1.74 -2.24 -3.61
C VAL A 64 1.11 -1.25 -2.63
N ILE A 65 -0.09 -1.54 -2.13
CA ILE A 65 -0.80 -0.68 -1.17
C ILE A 65 -0.01 -0.52 0.13
N GLY A 66 0.63 -1.60 0.59
CA GLY A 66 1.38 -1.61 1.85
C GLY A 66 2.76 -0.96 1.77
N ARG A 67 3.40 -0.98 0.59
CA ARG A 67 4.80 -0.53 0.45
C ARG A 67 5.00 0.77 -0.32
N PHE A 68 4.19 1.04 -1.33
CA PHE A 68 4.41 2.20 -2.20
C PHE A 68 3.88 3.48 -1.54
N ASN A 69 4.74 4.50 -1.61
CA ASN A 69 4.36 5.88 -1.33
C ASN A 69 4.08 6.57 -2.66
N VAL A 70 3.24 7.60 -2.66
CA VAL A 70 2.94 8.33 -3.89
C VAL A 70 4.21 8.99 -4.42
N PRO A 71 4.63 8.68 -5.66
CA PRO A 71 5.79 9.33 -6.28
C PRO A 71 5.47 10.78 -6.58
N VAL A 72 6.44 11.67 -6.38
CA VAL A 72 6.33 13.07 -6.80
C VAL A 72 6.61 13.13 -8.30
N ILE A 73 5.58 13.45 -9.08
CA ILE A 73 5.71 13.66 -10.52
C ILE A 73 5.64 15.17 -10.75
N ALA A 74 6.74 15.78 -11.21
CA ALA A 74 6.87 17.23 -11.34
C ALA A 74 5.77 17.86 -12.23
N GLN A 75 5.27 17.09 -13.21
CA GLN A 75 4.23 17.50 -14.15
C GLN A 75 2.81 17.45 -13.55
N ILE A 76 2.58 16.71 -12.46
CA ILE A 76 1.26 16.56 -11.85
C ILE A 76 1.25 17.28 -10.49
N PRO A 77 0.68 18.50 -10.40
CA PRO A 77 0.75 19.33 -9.19
C PRO A 77 0.09 18.68 -7.96
N ILE A 78 -0.89 17.80 -8.17
CA ILE A 78 -1.50 17.00 -7.10
C ILE A 78 -0.47 16.08 -6.45
N THR A 79 0.31 15.34 -7.22
CA THR A 79 1.33 14.41 -6.68
C THR A 79 2.46 15.13 -5.94
N LYS A 80 2.71 16.41 -6.25
CA LYS A 80 3.63 17.25 -5.49
C LYS A 80 3.11 17.58 -4.08
N LYS A 81 1.79 17.70 -3.90
CA LYS A 81 1.15 17.97 -2.60
C LYS A 81 1.00 16.73 -1.72
N ILE A 82 0.84 15.55 -2.32
CA ILE A 82 0.66 14.26 -1.59
C ILE A 82 1.90 13.35 -1.64
N GLY A 83 3.02 13.86 -2.17
CA GLY A 83 4.24 13.12 -2.37
C GLY A 83 4.84 12.60 -1.06
N GLY A 84 5.26 11.33 -1.05
CA GLY A 84 5.82 10.69 0.13
C GLY A 84 4.79 10.21 1.16
N ILE A 85 3.50 10.47 0.96
CA ILE A 85 2.43 9.92 1.80
C ILE A 85 2.19 8.44 1.41
N PRO A 86 2.03 7.52 2.39
CA PRO A 86 1.70 6.12 2.12
C PRO A 86 0.33 5.97 1.45
N LEU A 87 0.23 5.10 0.42
CA LEU A 87 -1.03 4.83 -0.29
C LEU A 87 -2.15 4.37 0.65
N GLY A 88 -1.86 3.49 1.61
CA GLY A 88 -2.83 3.03 2.60
C GLY A 88 -3.45 4.15 3.43
N GLU A 89 -2.72 5.23 3.72
CA GLU A 89 -3.24 6.37 4.46
C GLU A 89 -4.24 7.19 3.63
N ILE A 90 -3.94 7.37 2.34
CA ILE A 90 -4.84 8.03 1.38
C ILE A 90 -6.14 7.25 1.25
N ILE A 91 -6.06 5.92 1.11
CA ILE A 91 -7.22 5.02 1.05
C ILE A 91 -8.05 5.12 2.34
N LEU A 92 -7.41 5.09 3.50
CA LEU A 92 -8.10 5.20 4.79
C LEU A 92 -8.79 6.56 4.95
N ARG A 93 -8.12 7.65 4.58
CA ARG A 93 -8.72 9.00 4.58
C ARG A 93 -9.92 9.06 3.66
N TYR A 94 -9.83 8.45 2.47
CA TYR A 94 -10.94 8.37 1.53
C TYR A 94 -12.13 7.57 2.10
N ILE A 95 -11.89 6.41 2.72
CA ILE A 95 -12.95 5.60 3.36
C ILE A 95 -13.62 6.40 4.49
N LYS A 96 -12.83 7.05 5.36
CA LYS A 96 -13.36 7.90 6.45
C LYS A 96 -14.18 9.08 5.92
N PHE A 97 -13.69 9.71 4.86
CA PHE A 97 -14.42 10.78 4.17
C PHE A 97 -15.73 10.26 3.58
N LYS A 98 -15.75 9.09 2.93
CA LYS A 98 -16.99 8.52 2.38
C LYS A 98 -18.01 8.19 3.48
N LYS A 99 -17.55 7.75 4.66
CA LYS A 99 -18.42 7.42 5.80
C LYS A 99 -19.00 8.66 6.50
N ASN A 100 -18.17 9.65 6.81
CA ASN A 100 -18.57 10.80 7.63
C ASN A 100 -18.79 12.10 6.85
N LYS A 101 -18.38 12.17 5.58
CA LYS A 101 -18.36 13.37 4.69
C LYS A 101 -17.64 14.59 5.29
N LYS A 102 -16.86 14.40 6.36
CA LYS A 102 -16.09 15.46 7.04
C LYS A 102 -14.63 15.39 6.61
N ILE A 103 -14.05 16.55 6.35
CA ILE A 103 -12.63 16.72 6.05
C ILE A 103 -11.94 17.13 7.35
N TYR A 104 -11.04 16.29 7.85
CA TYR A 104 -10.20 16.63 8.99
C TYR A 104 -8.94 17.31 8.46
N THR A 105 -8.93 18.62 8.53
CA THR A 105 -7.76 19.44 8.25
C THR A 105 -7.08 19.73 9.58
N TYR A 106 -5.75 19.58 9.65
CA TYR A 106 -5.01 20.17 10.76
C TYR A 106 -5.12 21.68 10.61
N THR A 107 -5.91 22.33 11.46
CA THR A 107 -5.77 23.77 11.68
C THR A 107 -4.34 23.97 12.16
N LYS A 108 -3.54 24.69 11.39
CA LYS A 108 -2.26 25.18 11.91
C LYS A 108 -2.65 26.04 13.11
N GLU A 109 -2.23 25.65 14.31
CA GLU A 109 -2.19 26.60 15.41
C GLU A 109 -1.35 27.78 14.89
N GLU A 110 -2.01 28.91 14.67
CA GLU A 110 -1.35 30.17 14.36
C GLU A 110 -0.35 30.41 15.49
N LYS A 111 0.91 30.55 15.10
CA LYS A 111 2.00 30.92 16.00
C LYS A 111 2.34 32.37 15.75
#